data_AF-Q0UBU5-F1
#
_entry.id   AF-Q0UBU5-F1
#
_cell.length_a   1.000
_cell.length_b   1.000
_cell.length_c   1.000
_cell.angle_alpha   90.00
_cell.angle_beta   90.00
_cell.angle_gamma   90.00
#
_symmetry.space_group_name_H-M   'P 1'
#
loop_
_entity.id
_entity.type
_entity.pdbx_description
1 polymer ?
#
loop_
_entity_poly.entity_id
_entity_poly.type
_entity_poly.pdbx_seq_one_letter_code
_entity_poly.pdbx_strand_id
1 'polypeptide(L)'
;MLTPFSLQYIQDRLYLASYTHAPDATTPFPYPKQSASPSKRSARAQAGPTATGAKANPPVYFSIDKTLLYNAFHGDFGPLHIGHLYRFAVQLHEVLGDPANEDRAVVFWSSADSRISGRANAACILACYMVLIQSWPPHLALAPIAQMDPPCMPFRDAGYSQADYVLNIQDVIYGVWKAKEEGLCGLKDFSLEEYEKFERVDMGDFNWVTPQFLAFASPQQQPTHEIPTSSPMYATLPSNIAEVQRSGLPGPFKNVLSHFSARNIGLVVRLNSELYSSSYFTKMGIQHLNMIFDDGTCPPLSLVRKFINLAHEMITVHKKGIAVHCKAGLGRTGCLIGAYLIYKHGFTANEIIAYMRFMRPGMVVGPQQHWLHLNQATFREWWHEDTMKAKYAEMMPSTPTKSPRKQRLASNGQTFTPPNGSQKRVALGEIESNERGNAAHSHIGVQEDNLPAPTPGQPRKTSKLYGNGSTRQSPQRIDENEPFTKTEVRADISRFEGESDEEYHLRQVARRTNSRSPTRSPVAKDKQRRAFSTTSVVQTVTHTSFGFGEESDAENTAPAVGGRPKTPKEKSGNGSISMGKIRTSPTRRSTDSKTPAGVRKTSGRVGSIGNGLARTKS
;
A
#
# COMPACT_ATOMS: atom_id res chain seq x y z
N MET A 1 27.20 21.28 15.70
CA MET A 1 27.18 21.41 14.22
C MET A 1 26.93 20.02 13.66
N LEU A 2 25.81 19.80 12.96
CA LEU A 2 25.64 18.58 12.18
C LEU A 2 26.55 18.69 10.95
N THR A 3 27.38 17.68 10.70
CA THR A 3 28.16 17.62 9.46
C THR A 3 27.22 17.51 8.26
N PRO A 4 27.45 18.26 7.17
CA PRO A 4 26.62 18.16 5.98
C PRO A 4 26.66 16.72 5.44
N PHE A 5 25.47 16.15 5.23
CA PHE A 5 25.30 14.79 4.75
C PHE A 5 25.03 14.83 3.24
N SER A 6 25.79 14.07 2.47
CA SER A 6 25.62 13.94 1.01
C SER A 6 25.79 12.50 0.56
N LEU A 7 24.79 11.99 -0.15
CA LEU A 7 24.74 10.69 -0.79
C LEU A 7 25.13 10.78 -2.25
N GLN A 8 25.90 9.82 -2.72
CA GLN A 8 26.24 9.68 -4.13
C GLN A 8 25.21 8.78 -4.82
N TYR A 9 24.58 9.26 -5.89
CA TYR A 9 23.72 8.46 -6.75
C TYR A 9 24.47 8.09 -8.03
N ILE A 10 24.89 9.07 -8.82
CA ILE A 10 25.72 8.85 -10.00
C ILE A 10 27.13 9.31 -9.66
N GLN A 11 28.11 8.41 -9.81
CA GLN A 11 29.49 8.70 -9.49
C GLN A 11 29.96 9.98 -10.21
N ASP A 12 30.61 10.86 -9.44
CA ASP A 12 31.18 12.14 -9.85
C ASP A 12 30.22 13.13 -10.55
N ARG A 13 28.91 12.83 -10.63
CA ARG A 13 27.91 13.63 -11.37
C ARG A 13 26.68 14.05 -10.58
N LEU A 14 26.03 13.16 -9.82
CA LEU A 14 24.76 13.46 -9.14
C LEU A 14 24.72 12.97 -7.69
N TYR A 15 24.43 13.91 -6.80
CA TYR A 15 24.40 13.70 -5.35
C TYR A 15 23.11 14.23 -4.74
N LEU A 16 22.68 13.63 -3.63
CA LEU A 16 21.57 14.07 -2.79
C LEU A 16 22.13 14.54 -1.45
N ALA A 17 21.87 15.79 -1.05
CA ALA A 17 22.38 16.35 0.20
C ALA A 17 21.30 16.97 1.09
N SER A 18 21.64 17.25 2.34
CA SER A 18 20.78 18.00 3.25
C SER A 18 21.56 19.04 4.05
N TYR A 19 21.07 20.27 4.06
CA TYR A 19 21.74 21.45 4.63
C TYR A 19 20.77 22.28 5.48
N THR A 20 21.27 22.91 6.55
CA THR A 20 20.46 23.79 7.43
C THR A 20 20.25 25.20 6.86
N HIS A 21 20.98 25.55 5.82
CA HIS A 21 20.97 26.84 5.12
C HIS A 21 21.20 26.58 3.64
N ALA A 22 20.91 27.58 2.78
CA ALA A 22 21.21 27.48 1.36
C ALA A 22 22.73 27.30 1.15
N PRO A 23 23.17 26.24 0.45
CA PRO A 23 24.57 26.00 0.18
C PRO A 23 25.11 26.98 -0.86
N ASP A 24 26.38 27.29 -0.73
CA ASP A 24 27.15 28.20 -1.58
C ASP A 24 28.46 27.54 -2.04
N ALA A 25 29.29 28.28 -2.78
CA ALA A 25 30.59 27.78 -3.26
C ALA A 25 31.61 27.47 -2.14
N THR A 26 31.34 27.87 -0.89
CA THR A 26 32.20 27.61 0.27
C THR A 26 31.71 26.43 1.12
N THR A 27 30.49 25.95 0.84
CA THR A 27 29.83 24.90 1.62
C THR A 27 30.61 23.58 1.52
N PRO A 28 30.99 22.95 2.65
CA PRO A 28 31.78 21.72 2.62
C PRO A 28 31.07 20.59 1.87
N PHE A 29 31.65 20.21 0.75
CA PHE A 29 31.21 19.07 -0.05
C PHE A 29 32.31 18.00 -0.05
N PRO A 30 31.99 16.73 0.26
CA PRO A 30 32.98 15.66 0.19
C PRO A 30 33.23 15.30 -1.28
N TYR A 31 34.14 16.04 -1.92
CA TYR A 31 34.77 15.57 -3.15
C TYR A 31 35.29 14.15 -2.90
N PRO A 32 34.96 13.17 -3.77
CA PRO A 32 35.53 11.84 -3.66
C PRO A 32 37.05 11.97 -3.75
N LYS A 33 37.73 11.69 -2.64
CA LYS A 33 39.18 11.72 -2.60
C LYS A 33 39.67 10.66 -3.57
N GLN A 34 40.20 11.09 -4.72
CA GLN A 34 40.95 10.20 -5.60
C GLN A 34 42.00 9.50 -4.73
N SER A 35 41.81 8.20 -4.52
CA SER A 35 42.74 7.36 -3.79
C SER A 35 43.95 7.14 -4.68
N ALA A 36 44.81 8.17 -4.74
CA ALA A 36 46.12 8.08 -5.33
C ALA A 36 46.81 6.86 -4.71
N SER A 37 46.93 5.79 -5.50
CA SER A 37 47.58 4.56 -5.07
C SER A 37 48.96 4.96 -4.55
N PRO A 38 49.41 4.46 -3.37
CA PRO A 38 50.64 4.93 -2.76
C PRO A 38 51.83 4.60 -3.65
N SER A 39 52.19 5.55 -4.51
CA SER A 39 53.35 5.42 -5.38
C SER A 39 54.57 5.25 -4.49
N LYS A 40 55.36 4.20 -4.76
CA LYS A 40 56.60 3.96 -4.02
C LYS A 40 57.57 5.10 -4.32
N ARG A 41 57.54 6.13 -3.47
CA ARG A 41 58.42 7.29 -3.54
C ARG A 41 59.86 6.81 -3.34
N SER A 42 60.59 6.62 -4.43
CA SER A 42 62.03 6.41 -4.34
C SER A 42 62.66 7.69 -3.77
N ALA A 43 63.63 7.56 -2.88
CA ALA A 43 64.15 8.66 -2.07
C ALA A 43 65.09 9.61 -2.85
N ARG A 44 64.91 9.78 -4.17
CA ARG A 44 65.79 10.57 -5.03
C ARG A 44 65.07 11.18 -6.24
N ALA A 45 64.12 12.07 -5.97
CA ALA A 45 63.61 13.03 -6.94
C ALA A 45 63.61 14.43 -6.29
N GLN A 46 64.20 15.42 -6.97
CA GLN A 46 64.18 16.81 -6.49
C GLN A 46 62.75 17.38 -6.52
N ALA A 47 62.55 18.46 -5.77
CA ALA A 47 61.31 19.22 -5.78
C ALA A 47 61.16 20.02 -7.09
N GLY A 48 60.74 19.33 -8.16
CA GLY A 48 60.04 19.99 -9.26
C GLY A 48 58.70 20.57 -8.79
N PRO A 49 58.09 21.49 -9.56
CA PRO A 49 56.79 22.05 -9.19
C PRO A 49 55.78 20.92 -9.00
N THR A 50 55.17 20.86 -7.82
CA THR A 50 54.03 19.97 -7.56
C THR A 50 52.96 20.29 -8.60
N ALA A 51 52.66 19.32 -9.47
CA ALA A 51 51.54 19.43 -10.37
C ALA A 51 50.30 19.77 -9.54
N THR A 52 49.73 20.96 -9.79
CA THR A 52 48.47 21.35 -9.17
C THR A 52 47.45 20.29 -9.56
N GLY A 53 46.94 19.54 -8.57
CA GLY A 53 45.88 18.57 -8.82
C GLY A 53 44.74 19.23 -9.58
N ALA A 54 44.03 18.45 -10.40
CA ALA A 54 42.93 18.95 -11.23
C ALA A 54 42.03 19.87 -10.40
N LYS A 55 41.80 21.10 -10.88
CA LYS A 55 40.95 22.07 -10.20
C LYS A 55 39.55 21.46 -10.12
N ALA A 56 39.16 20.99 -8.94
CA ALA A 56 37.80 20.50 -8.73
C ALA A 56 36.87 21.71 -8.84
N ASN A 57 36.08 21.76 -9.92
CA ASN A 57 35.12 22.83 -10.10
C ASN A 57 34.09 22.78 -8.97
N PRO A 58 33.65 23.93 -8.42
CA PRO A 58 32.69 23.94 -7.33
C PRO A 58 31.38 23.29 -7.78
N PRO A 59 30.72 22.48 -6.93
CA PRO A 59 29.45 21.85 -7.26
C PRO A 59 28.36 22.85 -7.63
N VAL A 60 27.33 22.37 -8.32
CA VAL A 60 26.09 23.08 -8.63
C VAL A 60 25.04 22.62 -7.64
N TYR A 61 24.42 23.56 -6.92
CA TYR A 61 23.37 23.24 -5.96
C TYR A 61 22.00 23.63 -6.52
N PHE A 62 21.04 22.72 -6.45
CA PHE A 62 19.63 23.03 -6.71
C PHE A 62 18.72 22.32 -5.71
N SER A 63 17.52 22.88 -5.49
CA SER A 63 16.52 22.36 -4.56
C SER A 63 15.12 22.58 -5.12
N ILE A 64 14.17 21.78 -4.64
CA ILE A 64 12.75 21.87 -4.97
C ILE A 64 11.88 22.31 -3.79
N ASP A 65 12.45 22.48 -2.59
CA ASP A 65 11.72 22.71 -1.33
C ASP A 65 10.80 23.94 -1.36
N LYS A 66 11.04 24.89 -2.27
CA LYS A 66 10.25 26.11 -2.46
C LYS A 66 9.46 26.17 -3.77
N THR A 67 9.63 25.18 -4.66
CA THR A 67 9.01 25.15 -6.00
C THR A 67 7.99 24.02 -6.15
N LEU A 68 8.23 22.87 -5.51
CA LEU A 68 7.39 21.68 -5.57
C LEU A 68 6.82 21.39 -4.17
N LEU A 69 5.68 22.02 -3.87
CA LEU A 69 5.04 21.98 -2.56
C LEU A 69 3.95 20.90 -2.51
N TYR A 70 4.06 19.99 -1.54
CA TYR A 70 2.98 19.04 -1.25
C TYR A 70 1.80 19.78 -0.59
N ASN A 71 0.61 19.68 -1.17
CA ASN A 71 -0.61 20.23 -0.60
C ASN A 71 -1.22 19.23 0.39
N ALA A 72 -1.06 19.50 1.69
CA ALA A 72 -1.53 18.63 2.77
C ALA A 72 -3.05 18.70 2.98
N PHE A 73 -3.69 17.56 3.19
CA PHE A 73 -5.09 17.52 3.66
C PHE A 73 -5.18 17.74 5.17
N HIS A 74 -4.21 17.22 5.92
CA HIS A 74 -4.10 17.36 7.36
C HIS A 74 -2.62 17.28 7.79
N GLY A 75 -2.19 16.19 8.45
CA GLY A 75 -0.81 15.95 8.86
C GLY A 75 0.04 15.21 7.82
N ASP A 76 -0.53 14.83 6.69
CA ASP A 76 0.18 14.21 5.58
C ASP A 76 1.12 15.21 4.87
N PHE A 77 2.29 14.74 4.46
CA PHE A 77 3.34 15.60 3.89
C PHE A 77 3.91 15.07 2.56
N GLY A 78 3.44 13.92 2.09
CA GLY A 78 4.02 13.20 0.97
C GLY A 78 3.50 11.76 0.84
N PRO A 79 4.01 10.98 -0.12
CA PRO A 79 5.07 11.37 -1.07
C PRO A 79 4.59 12.40 -2.11
N LEU A 80 5.54 13.10 -2.73
CA LEU A 80 5.27 13.92 -3.92
C LEU A 80 4.74 13.05 -5.08
N HIS A 81 3.67 13.51 -5.74
CA HIS A 81 2.98 12.78 -6.81
C HIS A 81 3.65 12.91 -8.19
N ILE A 82 3.14 12.16 -9.18
CA ILE A 82 3.69 12.08 -10.54
C ILE A 82 3.88 13.42 -11.26
N GLY A 83 2.97 14.40 -11.06
CA GLY A 83 3.12 15.76 -11.59
C GLY A 83 4.38 16.47 -11.06
N HIS A 84 4.66 16.33 -9.76
CA HIS A 84 5.90 16.83 -9.16
C HIS A 84 7.13 16.09 -9.71
N LEU A 85 7.05 14.78 -9.95
CA LEU A 85 8.16 14.04 -10.57
C LEU A 85 8.48 14.58 -11.97
N TYR A 86 7.46 14.88 -12.77
CA TYR A 86 7.66 15.46 -14.10
C TYR A 86 8.39 16.79 -14.03
N ARG A 87 7.93 17.72 -13.16
CA ARG A 87 8.59 19.03 -12.97
C ARG A 87 10.02 18.90 -12.42
N PHE A 88 10.23 17.98 -11.47
CA PHE A 88 11.57 17.66 -10.97
C PHE A 88 12.50 17.12 -12.07
N ALA A 89 11.99 16.25 -12.95
CA ALA A 89 12.76 15.70 -14.05
C ALA A 89 13.18 16.79 -15.05
N VAL A 90 12.28 17.69 -15.43
CA VAL A 90 12.60 18.85 -16.28
C VAL A 90 13.70 19.71 -15.64
N GLN A 91 13.51 20.12 -14.37
CA GLN A 91 14.50 20.97 -13.66
C GLN A 91 15.86 20.27 -13.52
N LEU A 92 15.89 18.96 -13.26
CA LEU A 92 17.12 18.17 -13.19
C LEU A 92 17.80 18.04 -14.58
N HIS A 93 17.03 17.88 -15.65
CA HIS A 93 17.56 17.83 -17.02
C HIS A 93 18.10 19.18 -17.49
N GLU A 94 17.46 20.30 -17.13
CA GLU A 94 17.99 21.64 -17.37
C GLU A 94 19.34 21.84 -16.68
N VAL A 95 19.44 21.52 -15.38
CA VAL A 95 20.69 21.66 -14.61
C VAL A 95 21.80 20.73 -15.12
N LEU A 96 21.46 19.49 -15.53
CA LEU A 96 22.42 18.53 -16.09
C LEU A 96 22.83 18.82 -17.54
N GLY A 97 21.99 19.51 -18.31
CA GLY A 97 22.18 19.83 -19.73
C GLY A 97 22.81 21.20 -20.00
N ASP A 98 22.84 22.09 -19.00
CA ASP A 98 23.54 23.37 -19.06
C ASP A 98 25.06 23.17 -19.29
N PRO A 99 25.63 23.72 -20.39
CA PRO A 99 27.07 23.62 -20.68
C PRO A 99 27.97 24.19 -19.58
N ALA A 100 27.50 25.14 -18.77
CA ALA A 100 28.25 25.66 -17.63
C ALA A 100 28.47 24.62 -16.51
N ASN A 101 27.76 23.49 -16.59
CA ASN A 101 27.74 22.44 -15.58
C ASN A 101 28.38 21.12 -16.03
N GLU A 102 28.91 21.01 -17.25
CA GLU A 102 29.46 19.74 -17.79
C GLU A 102 30.52 19.11 -16.87
N ASP A 103 31.56 19.86 -16.51
CA ASP A 103 32.65 19.44 -15.60
C ASP A 103 32.35 19.68 -14.10
N ARG A 104 31.07 19.68 -13.68
CA ARG A 104 30.66 19.99 -12.29
C ARG A 104 29.81 18.88 -11.69
N ALA A 105 29.98 18.62 -10.38
CA ALA A 105 29.08 17.76 -9.63
C ALA A 105 27.75 18.48 -9.38
N VAL A 106 26.62 17.86 -9.71
CA VAL A 106 25.28 18.38 -9.42
C VAL A 106 24.81 17.82 -8.07
N VAL A 107 24.40 18.70 -7.17
CA VAL A 107 23.96 18.39 -5.82
C VAL A 107 22.51 18.84 -5.67
N PHE A 108 21.60 17.88 -5.76
CA PHE A 108 20.22 18.07 -5.36
C PHE A 108 20.16 18.11 -3.83
N TRP A 109 19.54 19.12 -3.23
CA TRP A 109 19.50 19.25 -1.77
C TRP A 109 18.15 19.67 -1.21
N SER A 110 17.94 19.34 0.07
CA SER A 110 16.76 19.70 0.86
C SER A 110 17.14 20.23 2.24
N SER A 111 16.27 21.03 2.84
CA SER A 111 16.41 21.55 4.20
C SER A 111 16.58 20.43 5.22
N ALA A 112 17.50 20.64 6.17
CA ALA A 112 17.80 19.71 7.25
C ALA A 112 16.90 19.87 8.50
N ASP A 113 15.93 20.81 8.51
CA ASP A 113 14.98 20.93 9.63
C ASP A 113 14.11 19.67 9.72
N SER A 114 14.21 18.93 10.82
CA SER A 114 13.48 17.68 11.04
C SER A 114 11.95 17.86 11.18
N ARG A 115 11.47 19.10 11.36
CA ARG A 115 10.04 19.45 11.29
C ARG A 115 9.54 19.58 9.85
N ILE A 116 10.44 19.75 8.88
CA ILE A 116 10.12 19.84 7.47
C ILE A 116 10.46 18.49 6.83
N SER A 117 9.44 17.77 6.37
CA SER A 117 9.60 16.44 5.76
C SER A 117 10.31 16.43 4.39
N GLY A 118 10.98 17.53 4.02
CA GLY A 118 11.69 17.73 2.76
C GLY A 118 12.73 16.66 2.48
N ARG A 119 13.47 16.19 3.49
CA ARG A 119 14.44 15.08 3.34
C ARG A 119 13.80 13.81 2.78
N ALA A 120 12.63 13.42 3.30
CA ALA A 120 11.92 12.22 2.86
C ALA A 120 11.36 12.40 1.44
N ASN A 121 10.76 13.56 1.13
CA ASN A 121 10.26 13.88 -0.20
C ASN A 121 11.38 13.97 -1.26
N ALA A 122 12.51 14.62 -0.95
CA ALA A 122 13.65 14.73 -1.85
C ALA A 122 14.32 13.37 -2.11
N ALA A 123 14.54 12.56 -1.07
CA ALA A 123 15.04 11.18 -1.23
C ALA A 123 14.08 10.32 -2.07
N CYS A 124 12.78 10.42 -1.80
CA CYS A 124 11.75 9.66 -2.51
C CYS A 124 11.64 10.07 -3.99
N ILE A 125 11.58 11.37 -4.31
CA ILE A 125 11.39 11.85 -5.69
C ILE A 125 12.61 11.54 -6.58
N LEU A 126 13.83 11.64 -6.01
CA LEU A 126 15.05 11.25 -6.73
C LEU A 126 15.10 9.74 -6.97
N ALA A 127 14.72 8.91 -5.99
CA ALA A 127 14.63 7.47 -6.20
C ALA A 127 13.52 7.08 -7.20
N CYS A 128 12.38 7.79 -7.21
CA CYS A 128 11.33 7.62 -8.22
C CYS A 128 11.84 7.98 -9.63
N TYR A 129 12.59 9.08 -9.76
CA TYR A 129 13.26 9.47 -11.01
C TYR A 129 14.20 8.37 -11.52
N MET A 130 15.01 7.77 -10.64
CA MET A 130 15.92 6.68 -11.02
C MET A 130 15.17 5.45 -11.53
N VAL A 131 14.05 5.08 -10.91
CA VAL A 131 13.25 3.92 -11.33
C VAL A 131 12.43 4.17 -12.60
N LEU A 132 11.71 5.29 -12.68
CA LEU A 132 10.80 5.55 -13.79
C LEU A 132 11.52 6.03 -15.05
N ILE A 133 12.52 6.92 -14.91
CA ILE A 133 13.18 7.58 -16.05
C ILE A 133 14.50 6.88 -16.38
N GLN A 134 15.39 6.70 -15.38
CA GLN A 134 16.68 6.03 -15.61
C GLN A 134 16.59 4.50 -15.67
N SER A 135 15.41 3.93 -15.41
CA SER A 135 15.14 2.48 -15.42
C SER A 135 16.04 1.65 -14.50
N TRP A 136 16.42 2.21 -13.36
CA TRP A 136 17.13 1.48 -12.31
C TRP A 136 16.18 0.49 -11.60
N PRO A 137 16.69 -0.69 -11.19
CA PRO A 137 15.95 -1.57 -10.30
C PRO A 137 15.87 -0.97 -8.88
N PRO A 138 14.80 -1.25 -8.10
CA PRO A 138 14.57 -0.64 -6.78
C PRO A 138 15.76 -0.71 -5.83
N HIS A 139 16.46 -1.84 -5.77
CA HIS A 139 17.58 -2.01 -4.84
C HIS A 139 18.77 -1.08 -5.11
N LEU A 140 19.00 -0.64 -6.36
CA LEU A 140 20.03 0.36 -6.67
C LEU A 140 19.57 1.78 -6.33
N ALA A 141 18.30 2.11 -6.59
CA ALA A 141 17.74 3.42 -6.24
C ALA A 141 17.63 3.63 -4.71
N LEU A 142 17.44 2.54 -3.95
CA LEU A 142 17.34 2.55 -2.49
C LEU A 142 18.70 2.45 -1.78
N ALA A 143 19.74 1.88 -2.41
CA ALA A 143 21.04 1.66 -1.76
C ALA A 143 21.68 2.92 -1.15
N PRO A 144 21.67 4.11 -1.80
CA PRO A 144 22.20 5.33 -1.18
C PRO A 144 21.44 5.75 0.08
N ILE A 145 20.12 5.55 0.13
CA ILE A 145 19.27 6.06 1.22
C ILE A 145 19.04 5.06 2.36
N ALA A 146 19.43 3.80 2.17
CA ALA A 146 19.12 2.70 3.08
C ALA A 146 19.65 2.86 4.53
N GLN A 147 20.70 3.66 4.72
CA GLN A 147 21.33 3.91 6.03
C GLN A 147 21.54 5.42 6.28
N MET A 148 20.58 6.26 5.87
CA MET A 148 20.59 7.68 6.21
C MET A 148 20.48 7.90 7.72
N ASP A 149 21.38 8.71 8.27
CA ASP A 149 21.33 9.17 9.66
C ASP A 149 21.33 10.72 9.69
N PRO A 150 20.33 11.38 10.31
CA PRO A 150 19.10 10.82 10.86
C PRO A 150 18.24 10.12 9.79
N PRO A 151 17.41 9.12 10.14
CA PRO A 151 16.52 8.45 9.19
C PRO A 151 15.54 9.42 8.53
N CYS A 152 14.99 9.02 7.38
CA CYS A 152 13.86 9.74 6.75
C CYS A 152 12.57 9.46 7.52
N MET A 153 11.71 10.47 7.64
CA MET A 153 10.39 10.31 8.25
C MET A 153 9.48 9.45 7.35
N PRO A 154 8.82 8.40 7.87
CA PRO A 154 7.83 7.63 7.12
C PRO A 154 6.59 8.46 6.77
N PHE A 155 5.99 8.20 5.61
CA PHE A 155 4.76 8.86 5.16
C PHE A 155 3.54 8.33 5.92
N ARG A 156 2.73 9.23 6.47
CA ARG A 156 1.43 8.94 7.10
C ARG A 156 0.26 9.12 6.14
N ASP A 157 -0.96 8.88 6.61
CA ASP A 157 -2.19 9.15 5.86
C ASP A 157 -2.75 10.56 6.12
N ALA A 158 -3.71 10.93 5.25
CA ALA A 158 -4.46 12.18 5.25
C ALA A 158 -5.60 12.24 6.30
N GLY A 159 -5.68 11.27 7.22
CA GLY A 159 -6.71 11.22 8.25
C GLY A 159 -6.51 12.22 9.39
N TYR A 160 -7.61 12.57 10.06
CA TYR A 160 -7.62 13.41 11.26
C TYR A 160 -7.15 12.67 12.52
N SER A 161 -7.25 11.34 12.54
CA SER A 161 -6.76 10.49 13.63
C SER A 161 -5.24 10.53 13.79
N GLN A 162 -4.73 10.03 14.92
CA GLN A 162 -3.30 9.73 15.04
C GLN A 162 -2.89 8.63 14.06
N ALA A 163 -1.70 8.75 13.47
CA ALA A 163 -1.19 7.80 12.49
C ALA A 163 -0.73 6.51 13.18
N ASP A 164 -1.40 5.41 12.88
CA ASP A 164 -1.10 4.05 13.36
C ASP A 164 -0.57 3.12 12.25
N TYR A 165 -0.43 3.65 11.04
CA TYR A 165 0.08 2.98 9.84
C TYR A 165 1.00 3.96 9.08
N VAL A 166 2.12 3.46 8.57
CA VAL A 166 3.12 4.28 7.86
C VAL A 166 3.66 3.57 6.62
N LEU A 167 4.08 4.35 5.64
CA LEU A 167 4.73 3.90 4.42
C LEU A 167 6.16 4.45 4.35
N ASN A 168 7.12 3.60 4.05
CA ASN A 168 8.52 4.00 3.87
C ASN A 168 8.80 4.34 2.41
N ILE A 169 9.93 5.00 2.14
CA ILE A 169 10.39 5.26 0.77
C ILE A 169 10.49 3.94 -0.02
N GLN A 170 10.94 2.85 0.61
CA GLN A 170 10.96 1.51 0.00
C GLN A 170 9.60 1.10 -0.57
N ASP A 171 8.50 1.31 0.16
CA ASP A 171 7.16 0.93 -0.27
C ASP A 171 6.73 1.73 -1.51
N VAL A 172 7.08 3.02 -1.56
CA VAL A 172 6.84 3.89 -2.73
C VAL A 172 7.65 3.40 -3.94
N ILE A 173 8.95 3.14 -3.77
CA ILE A 173 9.83 2.74 -4.88
C ILE A 173 9.44 1.38 -5.45
N TYR A 174 9.11 0.39 -4.62
CA TYR A 174 8.62 -0.90 -5.11
C TYR A 174 7.22 -0.82 -5.74
N GLY A 175 6.31 0.01 -5.20
CA GLY A 175 4.99 0.24 -5.78
C GLY A 175 5.06 0.92 -7.14
N VAL A 176 5.82 2.01 -7.26
CA VAL A 176 6.04 2.73 -8.51
C VAL A 176 6.78 1.88 -9.54
N TRP A 177 7.79 1.11 -9.12
CA TRP A 177 8.47 0.15 -10.00
C TRP A 177 7.51 -0.93 -10.52
N LYS A 178 6.77 -1.61 -9.65
CA LYS A 178 5.81 -2.66 -10.07
C LYS A 178 4.73 -2.10 -10.99
N ALA A 179 4.24 -0.88 -10.73
CA ALA A 179 3.30 -0.20 -11.62
C ALA A 179 3.88 0.11 -13.00
N LYS A 180 5.19 0.39 -13.12
CA LYS A 180 5.87 0.53 -14.41
C LYS A 180 5.96 -0.81 -15.15
N GLU A 181 6.43 -1.87 -14.48
CA GLU A 181 6.58 -3.21 -15.09
C GLU A 181 5.23 -3.79 -15.55
N GLU A 182 4.16 -3.54 -14.78
CA GLU A 182 2.77 -3.95 -15.12
C GLU A 182 2.08 -3.03 -16.14
N GLY A 183 2.76 -2.00 -16.67
CA GLY A 183 2.21 -1.07 -17.66
C GLY A 183 1.11 -0.14 -17.14
N LEU A 184 1.04 0.06 -15.82
CA LEU A 184 0.07 0.94 -15.15
C LEU A 184 0.55 2.39 -15.04
N CYS A 185 1.87 2.63 -15.06
CA CYS A 185 2.47 3.95 -14.94
C CYS A 185 3.55 4.16 -16.00
N GLY A 186 3.34 5.15 -16.88
CA GLY A 186 4.27 5.49 -17.96
C GLY A 186 4.31 6.99 -18.22
N LEU A 187 5.51 7.58 -18.18
CA LEU A 187 5.71 9.02 -18.39
C LEU A 187 5.59 9.46 -19.86
N LYS A 188 5.65 8.53 -20.81
CA LYS A 188 5.60 8.82 -22.25
C LYS A 188 4.26 9.43 -22.68
N ASP A 189 3.17 8.89 -22.14
CA ASP A 189 1.80 9.28 -22.48
C ASP A 189 1.17 10.15 -21.36
N PHE A 190 1.98 10.60 -20.40
CA PHE A 190 1.54 11.42 -19.26
C PHE A 190 1.48 12.91 -19.64
N SER A 191 0.28 13.49 -19.56
CA SER A 191 0.07 14.93 -19.75
C SER A 191 0.05 15.66 -18.40
N LEU A 192 1.09 16.47 -18.14
CA LEU A 192 1.16 17.29 -16.93
C LEU A 192 0.03 18.33 -16.88
N GLU A 193 -0.27 19.00 -17.99
CA GLU A 193 -1.34 20.00 -18.07
C GLU A 193 -2.70 19.38 -17.74
N GLU A 194 -2.99 18.19 -18.25
CA GLU A 194 -4.24 17.48 -17.95
C GLU A 194 -4.34 17.10 -16.47
N TYR A 195 -3.24 16.58 -15.91
CA TYR A 195 -3.16 16.16 -14.52
C TYR A 195 -3.42 17.34 -13.57
N GLU A 196 -2.67 18.43 -13.71
CA GLU A 196 -2.79 19.63 -12.87
C GLU A 196 -4.10 20.40 -13.10
N LYS A 197 -4.68 20.27 -14.29
CA LYS A 197 -6.00 20.85 -14.59
C LYS A 197 -7.10 20.12 -13.84
N PHE A 198 -7.14 18.79 -13.89
CA PHE A 198 -8.28 18.02 -13.39
C PHE A 198 -8.19 17.58 -11.93
N GLU A 199 -7.01 17.64 -11.30
CA GLU A 199 -6.92 17.48 -9.84
C GLU A 199 -7.61 18.61 -9.05
N ARG A 200 -7.87 19.77 -9.69
CA ARG A 200 -8.54 20.89 -9.02
C ARG A 200 -10.04 20.67 -8.82
N VAL A 201 -10.54 21.12 -7.67
CA VAL A 201 -11.96 21.04 -7.27
C VAL A 201 -12.88 21.79 -8.24
N ASP A 202 -12.46 22.96 -8.76
CA ASP A 202 -13.22 23.73 -9.74
C ASP A 202 -13.28 23.07 -11.13
N MET A 203 -12.44 22.07 -11.38
CA MET A 203 -12.32 21.37 -12.65
C MET A 203 -12.83 19.93 -12.64
N GLY A 204 -13.09 19.35 -11.46
CA GLY A 204 -13.70 18.02 -11.31
C GLY A 204 -13.12 17.15 -10.20
N ASP A 205 -11.96 17.52 -9.64
CA ASP A 205 -11.19 16.74 -8.64
C ASP A 205 -11.09 15.24 -8.98
N PHE A 206 -10.33 14.95 -10.03
CA PHE A 206 -10.08 13.58 -10.48
C PHE A 206 -8.69 13.33 -11.02
N ASN A 207 -8.20 12.10 -10.83
CA ASN A 207 -6.94 11.63 -11.41
C ASN A 207 -7.11 10.20 -11.96
N TRP A 208 -6.39 9.89 -13.03
CA TRP A 208 -6.15 8.51 -13.46
C TRP A 208 -5.17 7.84 -12.47
N VAL A 209 -5.60 6.74 -11.85
CA VAL A 209 -4.76 5.91 -10.97
C VAL A 209 -4.04 4.84 -11.77
N THR A 210 -4.70 4.29 -12.80
CA THR A 210 -4.11 3.46 -13.86
C THR A 210 -4.80 3.80 -15.18
N PRO A 211 -4.38 3.29 -16.35
CA PRO A 211 -5.10 3.49 -17.62
C PRO A 211 -6.53 2.93 -17.63
N GLN A 212 -6.91 2.15 -16.62
CA GLN A 212 -8.25 1.55 -16.48
C GLN A 212 -9.09 2.18 -15.37
N PHE A 213 -8.47 2.78 -14.35
CA PHE A 213 -9.17 3.35 -13.19
C PHE A 213 -8.95 4.85 -13.04
N LEU A 214 -10.06 5.58 -12.96
CA LEU A 214 -10.11 6.98 -12.58
C LEU A 214 -10.75 7.11 -11.20
N ALA A 215 -10.10 7.83 -10.29
CA ALA A 215 -10.62 8.17 -8.96
C ALA A 215 -11.06 9.64 -8.96
N PHE A 216 -12.26 9.92 -8.47
CA PHE A 216 -12.82 11.29 -8.44
C PHE A 216 -13.64 11.59 -7.17
N ALA A 217 -13.82 12.86 -6.85
CA ALA A 217 -14.79 13.31 -5.85
C ALA A 217 -16.23 13.26 -6.39
N SER A 218 -17.24 13.17 -5.50
CA SER A 218 -18.64 13.12 -5.94
C SER A 218 -19.05 14.45 -6.57
N PRO A 219 -19.60 14.45 -7.79
CA PRO A 219 -20.34 15.59 -8.31
C PRO A 219 -21.48 15.99 -7.35
N GLN A 220 -21.85 17.26 -7.39
CA GLN A 220 -22.97 17.82 -6.63
C GLN A 220 -23.91 18.52 -7.61
N GLN A 221 -25.12 18.00 -7.79
CA GLN A 221 -26.12 18.52 -8.71
C GLN A 221 -27.52 18.10 -8.28
N GLN A 222 -28.48 19.04 -8.32
CA GLN A 222 -29.90 18.70 -8.18
C GLN A 222 -30.53 18.45 -9.57
N PRO A 223 -31.48 17.51 -9.70
CA PRO A 223 -31.96 16.59 -8.66
C PRO A 223 -30.96 15.46 -8.34
N THR A 224 -31.01 14.92 -7.13
CA THR A 224 -30.17 13.79 -6.69
C THR A 224 -30.76 12.41 -7.03
N HIS A 225 -32.09 12.27 -7.02
CA HIS A 225 -32.77 11.01 -7.34
C HIS A 225 -32.62 10.65 -8.83
N GLU A 226 -32.71 9.36 -9.16
CA GLU A 226 -32.77 8.90 -10.55
C GLU A 226 -33.96 9.51 -11.30
N ILE A 227 -33.71 10.07 -12.49
CA ILE A 227 -34.72 10.69 -13.34
C ILE A 227 -35.31 9.60 -14.26
N PRO A 228 -36.60 9.26 -14.15
CA PRO A 228 -37.20 8.21 -14.98
C PRO A 228 -37.14 8.55 -16.47
N THR A 229 -36.90 7.55 -17.32
CA THR A 229 -36.79 7.73 -18.78
C THR A 229 -38.06 8.28 -19.44
N SER A 230 -39.22 8.09 -18.81
CA SER A 230 -40.51 8.65 -19.21
C SER A 230 -40.73 10.11 -18.80
N SER A 231 -39.87 10.69 -17.95
CA SER A 231 -40.01 12.06 -17.48
C SER A 231 -39.59 13.07 -18.57
N PRO A 232 -40.33 14.18 -18.77
CA PRO A 232 -39.88 15.28 -19.64
C PRO A 232 -38.47 15.80 -19.30
N MET A 233 -38.10 15.75 -18.01
CA MET A 233 -36.76 16.16 -17.55
C MET A 233 -35.65 15.21 -18.04
N TYR A 234 -35.94 13.94 -18.34
CA TYR A 234 -34.97 13.01 -18.93
C TYR A 234 -34.66 13.35 -20.39
N ALA A 235 -35.60 13.97 -21.10
CA ALA A 235 -35.39 14.46 -22.46
C ALA A 235 -34.43 15.67 -22.50
N THR A 236 -34.38 16.47 -21.42
CA THR A 236 -33.48 17.64 -21.30
C THR A 236 -32.06 17.30 -20.84
N LEU A 237 -31.79 16.06 -20.45
CA LEU A 237 -30.45 15.63 -20.03
C LEU A 237 -29.49 15.55 -21.24
N PRO A 238 -28.25 16.03 -21.11
CA PRO A 238 -27.29 16.00 -22.22
C PRO A 238 -26.91 14.56 -22.57
N SER A 239 -26.93 14.24 -23.86
CA SER A 239 -26.62 12.92 -24.42
C SER A 239 -25.21 12.81 -25.00
N ASN A 240 -24.57 13.95 -25.31
CA ASN A 240 -23.27 14.04 -25.94
C ASN A 240 -22.47 15.25 -25.42
N ILE A 241 -21.17 15.28 -25.71
CA ILE A 241 -20.24 16.31 -25.20
C ILE A 241 -20.68 17.74 -25.59
N ALA A 242 -21.20 17.95 -26.81
CA ALA A 242 -21.65 19.27 -27.26
C ALA A 242 -22.91 19.76 -26.51
N GLU A 243 -23.80 18.85 -26.09
CA GLU A 243 -24.90 19.17 -25.18
C GLU A 243 -24.43 19.42 -23.75
N VAL A 244 -23.48 18.62 -23.23
CA VAL A 244 -22.88 18.86 -21.90
C VAL A 244 -22.32 20.27 -21.82
N GLN A 245 -21.55 20.71 -22.81
CA GLN A 245 -20.94 22.05 -22.81
C GLN A 245 -21.99 23.18 -22.88
N ARG A 246 -23.07 23.01 -23.65
CA ARG A 246 -24.18 23.99 -23.75
C ARG A 246 -25.16 23.96 -22.56
N SER A 247 -25.15 22.90 -21.75
CA SER A 247 -26.08 22.74 -20.62
C SER A 247 -25.87 23.79 -19.51
N GLY A 248 -26.84 23.92 -18.61
CA GLY A 248 -26.71 24.74 -17.39
C GLY A 248 -25.92 24.08 -16.24
N LEU A 249 -25.22 22.96 -16.48
CA LEU A 249 -24.52 22.22 -15.42
C LEU A 249 -23.30 22.97 -14.86
N PRO A 250 -22.93 22.74 -13.59
CA PRO A 250 -21.70 23.26 -13.00
C PRO A 250 -20.45 22.85 -13.79
N GLY A 251 -19.48 23.76 -13.91
CA GLY A 251 -18.20 23.53 -14.60
C GLY A 251 -17.50 22.21 -14.24
N PRO A 252 -17.31 21.87 -12.96
CA PRO A 252 -16.71 20.59 -12.56
C PRO A 252 -17.46 19.38 -13.12
N PHE A 253 -18.80 19.40 -13.12
CA PHE A 253 -19.61 18.28 -13.58
C PHE A 253 -19.62 18.18 -15.11
N LYS A 254 -19.62 19.32 -15.83
CA LYS A 254 -19.41 19.35 -17.29
C LYS A 254 -18.09 18.71 -17.69
N ASN A 255 -17.02 19.01 -16.96
CA ASN A 255 -15.69 18.46 -17.20
C ASN A 255 -15.67 16.95 -16.99
N VAL A 256 -16.20 16.46 -15.85
CA VAL A 256 -16.35 15.03 -15.54
C VAL A 256 -17.09 14.30 -16.66
N LEU A 257 -18.29 14.75 -17.04
CA LEU A 257 -19.11 14.12 -18.09
C LEU A 257 -18.41 14.13 -19.46
N SER A 258 -17.80 15.26 -19.84
CA SER A 258 -17.08 15.40 -21.11
C SER A 258 -15.85 14.50 -21.18
N HIS A 259 -15.07 14.45 -20.09
CA HIS A 259 -13.85 13.65 -20.00
C HIS A 259 -14.14 12.15 -20.00
N PHE A 260 -15.17 11.71 -19.27
CA PHE A 260 -15.53 10.30 -19.19
C PHE A 260 -16.01 9.76 -20.53
N SER A 261 -16.77 10.57 -21.28
CA SER A 261 -17.18 10.27 -22.65
C SER A 261 -15.98 10.23 -23.61
N ALA A 262 -15.10 11.24 -23.55
CA ALA A 262 -13.91 11.32 -24.40
C ALA A 262 -12.87 10.20 -24.14
N ARG A 263 -12.80 9.69 -22.90
CA ARG A 263 -11.87 8.63 -22.46
C ARG A 263 -12.48 7.24 -22.37
N ASN A 264 -13.63 7.02 -23.02
CA ASN A 264 -14.28 5.70 -23.11
C ASN A 264 -14.48 5.02 -21.73
N ILE A 265 -14.94 5.78 -20.74
CA ILE A 265 -15.34 5.23 -19.44
C ILE A 265 -16.69 4.55 -19.61
N GLY A 266 -16.76 3.27 -19.24
CA GLY A 266 -17.93 2.42 -19.39
C GLY A 266 -18.78 2.30 -18.14
N LEU A 267 -18.18 2.52 -16.97
CA LEU A 267 -18.81 2.29 -15.67
C LEU A 267 -18.41 3.40 -14.68
N VAL A 268 -19.41 3.93 -13.98
CA VAL A 268 -19.27 4.79 -12.79
C VAL A 268 -19.75 4.01 -11.56
N VAL A 269 -18.91 3.92 -10.53
CA VAL A 269 -19.25 3.28 -9.25
C VAL A 269 -19.33 4.34 -8.14
N ARG A 270 -20.52 4.48 -7.55
CA ARG A 270 -20.83 5.40 -6.45
C ARG A 270 -20.74 4.69 -5.10
N LEU A 271 -19.90 5.19 -4.20
CA LEU A 271 -19.67 4.63 -2.86
C LEU A 271 -20.27 5.46 -1.72
N ASN A 272 -20.81 6.65 -2.00
CA ASN A 272 -21.45 7.56 -1.06
C ASN A 272 -22.94 7.78 -1.33
N SER A 273 -23.62 8.42 -0.38
CA SER A 273 -24.99 8.93 -0.54
C SER A 273 -25.16 9.81 -1.78
N GLU A 274 -26.38 9.90 -2.28
CA GLU A 274 -26.67 10.46 -3.60
C GLU A 274 -26.61 11.99 -3.58
N LEU A 275 -25.58 12.55 -4.22
CA LEU A 275 -25.37 14.00 -4.39
C LEU A 275 -25.67 14.49 -5.82
N TYR A 276 -26.07 13.58 -6.71
CA TYR A 276 -26.41 13.84 -8.11
C TYR A 276 -27.22 12.66 -8.68
N SER A 277 -28.03 12.90 -9.71
CA SER A 277 -28.76 11.82 -10.40
C SER A 277 -27.86 10.94 -11.26
N SER A 278 -27.96 9.60 -11.10
CA SER A 278 -27.29 8.62 -11.96
C SER A 278 -27.62 8.82 -13.45
N SER A 279 -28.80 9.36 -13.75
CA SER A 279 -29.32 9.59 -15.10
C SER A 279 -28.42 10.45 -15.99
N TYR A 280 -27.62 11.36 -15.41
CA TYR A 280 -26.64 12.15 -16.19
C TYR A 280 -25.58 11.27 -16.86
N PHE A 281 -25.14 10.19 -16.20
CA PHE A 281 -24.18 9.24 -16.77
C PHE A 281 -24.85 8.24 -17.70
N THR A 282 -26.01 7.69 -17.31
CA THR A 282 -26.71 6.68 -18.13
C THR A 282 -27.25 7.27 -19.44
N LYS A 283 -27.67 8.54 -19.46
CA LYS A 283 -28.03 9.27 -20.69
C LYS A 283 -26.87 9.38 -21.69
N MET A 284 -25.63 9.44 -21.20
CA MET A 284 -24.41 9.45 -22.03
C MET A 284 -23.91 8.04 -22.39
N GLY A 285 -24.68 6.99 -22.10
CA GLY A 285 -24.31 5.60 -22.39
C GLY A 285 -23.27 5.01 -21.43
N ILE A 286 -23.05 5.63 -20.27
CA ILE A 286 -22.13 5.17 -19.23
C ILE A 286 -22.94 4.42 -18.16
N GLN A 287 -22.58 3.18 -17.85
CA GLN A 287 -23.25 2.42 -16.80
C GLN A 287 -23.01 3.07 -15.44
N HIS A 288 -24.00 3.03 -14.56
CA HIS A 288 -23.89 3.58 -13.20
C HIS A 288 -24.29 2.52 -12.18
N LEU A 289 -23.52 2.39 -11.10
CA LEU A 289 -23.77 1.41 -10.05
C LEU A 289 -23.54 2.01 -8.65
N ASN A 290 -24.55 1.88 -7.79
CA ASN A 290 -24.45 2.15 -6.37
C ASN A 290 -23.82 0.95 -5.63
N MET A 291 -22.71 1.18 -4.93
CA MET A 291 -22.05 0.23 -4.02
C MET A 291 -21.72 0.95 -2.70
N ILE A 292 -22.75 1.56 -2.10
CA ILE A 292 -22.62 2.51 -1.00
C ILE A 292 -22.27 1.80 0.31
N PHE A 293 -21.32 2.38 1.06
CA PHE A 293 -21.01 2.03 2.44
C PHE A 293 -20.50 3.25 3.22
N ASP A 294 -20.54 3.16 4.55
CA ASP A 294 -20.37 4.31 5.46
C ASP A 294 -18.97 4.94 5.39
N ASP A 295 -18.90 6.26 5.58
CA ASP A 295 -17.64 6.99 5.46
C ASP A 295 -16.64 6.61 6.57
N GLY A 296 -15.34 6.61 6.24
CA GLY A 296 -14.28 6.15 7.14
C GLY A 296 -14.27 4.64 7.43
N THR A 297 -15.33 3.89 7.10
CA THR A 297 -15.40 2.43 7.32
C THR A 297 -14.69 1.64 6.21
N CYS A 298 -14.65 0.31 6.35
CA CYS A 298 -14.04 -0.62 5.40
C CYS A 298 -15.13 -1.47 4.71
N PRO A 299 -15.02 -1.73 3.39
CA PRO A 299 -16.07 -2.45 2.67
C PRO A 299 -16.12 -3.93 3.04
N PRO A 300 -17.31 -4.55 3.11
CA PRO A 300 -17.43 -6.00 3.33
C PRO A 300 -16.90 -6.77 2.11
N LEU A 301 -16.25 -7.91 2.34
CA LEU A 301 -15.58 -8.68 1.28
C LEU A 301 -16.51 -9.13 0.15
N SER A 302 -17.80 -9.33 0.41
CA SER A 302 -18.81 -9.61 -0.62
C SER A 302 -19.02 -8.45 -1.60
N LEU A 303 -19.01 -7.21 -1.10
CA LEU A 303 -19.06 -6.00 -1.91
C LEU A 303 -17.76 -5.84 -2.72
N VAL A 304 -16.61 -6.11 -2.11
CA VAL A 304 -15.31 -6.10 -2.80
C VAL A 304 -15.26 -7.13 -3.93
N ARG A 305 -15.71 -8.37 -3.68
CA ARG A 305 -15.76 -9.42 -4.71
C ARG A 305 -16.69 -9.05 -5.86
N LYS A 306 -17.87 -8.47 -5.56
CA LYS A 306 -18.78 -7.93 -6.59
C LYS A 306 -18.09 -6.85 -7.44
N PHE A 307 -17.38 -5.92 -6.81
CA PHE A 307 -16.63 -4.86 -7.51
C PHE A 307 -15.54 -5.45 -8.40
N ILE A 308 -14.74 -6.40 -7.87
CA ILE A 308 -13.65 -7.03 -8.61
C ILE A 308 -14.18 -7.75 -9.86
N ASN A 309 -15.24 -8.54 -9.73
CA ASN A 309 -15.83 -9.27 -10.87
C ASN A 309 -16.29 -8.30 -11.97
N LEU A 310 -17.07 -7.26 -11.61
CA LEU A 310 -17.57 -6.25 -12.55
C LEU A 310 -16.45 -5.43 -13.19
N ALA A 311 -15.45 -5.04 -12.41
CA ALA A 311 -14.31 -4.30 -12.91
C ALA A 311 -13.46 -5.15 -13.86
N HIS A 312 -13.28 -6.44 -13.55
CA HIS A 312 -12.55 -7.36 -14.40
C HIS A 312 -13.27 -7.57 -15.74
N GLU A 313 -14.59 -7.73 -15.73
CA GLU A 313 -15.42 -7.84 -16.94
C GLU A 313 -15.35 -6.55 -17.80
N MET A 314 -15.52 -5.38 -17.19
CA MET A 314 -15.45 -4.08 -17.89
C MET A 314 -14.09 -3.84 -18.56
N ILE A 315 -13.00 -4.24 -17.90
CA ILE A 315 -11.63 -4.11 -18.43
C ILE A 315 -11.32 -5.19 -19.48
N THR A 316 -11.67 -6.44 -19.23
CA THR A 316 -11.23 -7.57 -20.07
C THR A 316 -12.16 -7.86 -21.24
N VAL A 317 -13.47 -7.74 -21.06
CA VAL A 317 -14.49 -8.01 -22.11
C VAL A 317 -14.85 -6.72 -22.83
N HIS A 318 -15.29 -5.68 -22.09
CA HIS A 318 -15.80 -4.45 -22.71
C HIS A 318 -14.70 -3.47 -23.16
N LYS A 319 -13.45 -3.63 -22.69
CA LYS A 319 -12.30 -2.75 -22.99
C LYS A 319 -12.58 -1.27 -22.67
N LYS A 320 -13.28 -1.00 -21.56
CA LYS A 320 -13.63 0.37 -21.12
C LYS A 320 -13.00 0.71 -19.78
N GLY A 321 -12.79 2.01 -19.54
CA GLY A 321 -12.35 2.54 -18.26
C GLY A 321 -13.47 2.52 -17.20
N ILE A 322 -13.07 2.61 -15.93
CA ILE A 322 -13.96 2.62 -14.77
C ILE A 322 -13.65 3.86 -13.93
N ALA A 323 -14.67 4.65 -13.62
CA ALA A 323 -14.57 5.76 -12.69
C ALA A 323 -15.19 5.38 -11.34
N VAL A 324 -14.47 5.60 -10.24
CA VAL A 324 -14.93 5.26 -8.88
C VAL A 324 -14.87 6.49 -7.99
N HIS A 325 -15.96 6.80 -7.29
CA HIS A 325 -15.99 7.91 -6.34
C HIS A 325 -16.63 7.55 -5.01
N CYS A 326 -16.17 8.24 -3.98
CA CYS A 326 -16.90 8.45 -2.73
C CYS A 326 -17.14 9.96 -2.58
N LYS A 327 -17.19 10.49 -1.35
CA LYS A 327 -17.29 11.95 -1.13
C LYS A 327 -16.11 12.71 -1.76
N ALA A 328 -14.88 12.36 -1.39
CA ALA A 328 -13.64 13.01 -1.85
C ALA A 328 -12.79 12.16 -2.82
N GLY A 329 -13.21 10.94 -3.16
CA GLY A 329 -12.45 10.05 -4.05
C GLY A 329 -11.18 9.44 -3.46
N LEU A 330 -10.99 9.48 -2.13
CA LEU A 330 -9.75 9.08 -1.46
C LEU A 330 -9.84 7.72 -0.74
N GLY A 331 -10.50 7.68 0.41
CA GLY A 331 -10.52 6.51 1.30
C GLY A 331 -11.26 5.31 0.72
N ARG A 332 -12.61 5.35 0.74
CA ARG A 332 -13.49 4.28 0.23
C ARG A 332 -13.16 3.88 -1.22
N THR A 333 -12.84 4.86 -2.07
CA THR A 333 -12.38 4.65 -3.46
C THR A 333 -11.09 3.81 -3.51
N GLY A 334 -10.10 4.18 -2.70
CA GLY A 334 -8.83 3.46 -2.61
C GLY A 334 -8.96 2.03 -2.08
N CYS A 335 -9.93 1.74 -1.22
CA CYS A 335 -10.21 0.36 -0.78
C CYS A 335 -10.54 -0.56 -1.95
N LEU A 336 -11.43 -0.11 -2.87
CA LEU A 336 -11.89 -0.95 -3.98
C LEU A 336 -10.87 -1.01 -5.13
N ILE A 337 -10.31 0.14 -5.53
CA ILE A 337 -9.25 0.18 -6.56
C ILE A 337 -8.02 -0.60 -6.07
N GLY A 338 -7.58 -0.38 -4.84
CA GLY A 338 -6.45 -1.09 -4.24
C GLY A 338 -6.66 -2.60 -4.15
N ALA A 339 -7.86 -3.05 -3.76
CA ALA A 339 -8.19 -4.48 -3.74
C ALA A 339 -8.15 -5.12 -5.14
N TYR A 340 -8.67 -4.45 -6.17
CA TYR A 340 -8.56 -4.93 -7.55
C TYR A 340 -7.11 -4.99 -8.04
N LEU A 341 -6.29 -3.98 -7.74
CA LEU A 341 -4.91 -3.95 -8.19
C LEU A 341 -4.03 -4.99 -7.46
N ILE A 342 -4.29 -5.26 -6.17
CA ILE A 342 -3.69 -6.42 -5.47
C ILE A 342 -4.12 -7.73 -6.11
N TYR A 343 -5.43 -7.91 -6.37
CA TYR A 343 -5.98 -9.09 -7.05
C TYR A 343 -5.29 -9.33 -8.39
N LYS A 344 -5.29 -8.34 -9.29
CA LYS A 344 -4.85 -8.53 -10.67
C LYS A 344 -3.33 -8.55 -10.85
N HIS A 345 -2.58 -7.78 -10.07
CA HIS A 345 -1.15 -7.49 -10.30
C HIS A 345 -0.23 -7.87 -9.12
N GLY A 346 -0.75 -8.49 -8.05
CA GLY A 346 0.09 -9.02 -6.96
C GLY A 346 0.88 -7.96 -6.19
N PHE A 347 0.37 -6.73 -6.08
CA PHE A 347 0.93 -5.74 -5.16
C PHE A 347 0.84 -6.21 -3.70
N THR A 348 1.76 -5.74 -2.86
CA THR A 348 1.53 -5.70 -1.41
C THR A 348 0.63 -4.52 -1.06
N ALA A 349 0.00 -4.54 0.12
CA ALA A 349 -0.82 -3.41 0.55
C ALA A 349 -0.02 -2.11 0.68
N ASN A 350 1.22 -2.17 1.18
CA ASN A 350 2.07 -0.99 1.30
C ASN A 350 2.39 -0.39 -0.08
N GLU A 351 2.85 -1.23 -1.01
CA GLU A 351 3.17 -0.84 -2.38
C GLU A 351 1.97 -0.19 -3.08
N ILE A 352 0.77 -0.76 -2.97
CA ILE A 352 -0.40 -0.22 -3.69
C ILE A 352 -0.92 1.07 -3.07
N ILE A 353 -0.90 1.22 -1.74
CA ILE A 353 -1.29 2.49 -1.10
C ILE A 353 -0.28 3.58 -1.51
N ALA A 354 1.02 3.26 -1.49
CA ALA A 354 2.07 4.18 -1.89
C ALA A 354 1.97 4.59 -3.37
N TYR A 355 1.73 3.64 -4.28
CA TYR A 355 1.49 3.92 -5.70
C TYR A 355 0.22 4.74 -5.93
N MET A 356 -0.89 4.39 -5.28
CA MET A 356 -2.13 5.17 -5.38
C MET A 356 -1.91 6.61 -4.88
N ARG A 357 -1.18 6.82 -3.77
CA ARG A 357 -0.81 8.17 -3.29
C ARG A 357 0.14 8.93 -4.23
N PHE A 358 1.01 8.22 -4.95
CA PHE A 358 1.85 8.81 -6.00
C PHE A 358 1.06 9.26 -7.24
N MET A 359 -0.09 8.64 -7.52
CA MET A 359 -1.00 9.05 -8.61
C MET A 359 -2.09 10.05 -8.17
N ARG A 360 -2.60 9.92 -6.95
CA ARG A 360 -3.59 10.81 -6.31
C ARG A 360 -3.31 10.84 -4.79
N PRO A 361 -2.75 11.94 -4.26
CA PRO A 361 -2.46 12.07 -2.83
C PRO A 361 -3.64 11.77 -1.90
N GLY A 362 -3.35 11.28 -0.68
CA GLY A 362 -4.36 11.03 0.35
C GLY A 362 -5.23 9.77 0.21
N MET A 363 -5.08 8.96 -0.86
CA MET A 363 -5.85 7.71 -1.00
C MET A 363 -5.60 6.69 0.13
N VAL A 364 -6.66 5.97 0.51
CA VAL A 364 -6.76 5.01 1.65
C VAL A 364 -6.45 5.66 3.01
N VAL A 365 -7.47 5.78 3.88
CA VAL A 365 -7.41 6.64 5.08
C VAL A 365 -7.67 5.85 6.37
N GLY A 366 -6.89 6.13 7.41
CA GLY A 366 -7.02 5.53 8.75
C GLY A 366 -7.11 4.00 8.74
N PRO A 367 -8.18 3.39 9.30
CA PRO A 367 -8.31 1.94 9.48
C PRO A 367 -8.35 1.16 8.15
N GLN A 368 -8.63 1.84 7.04
CA GLN A 368 -8.65 1.24 5.69
C GLN A 368 -7.27 0.72 5.27
N GLN A 369 -6.19 1.30 5.80
CA GLN A 369 -4.81 0.88 5.53
C GLN A 369 -4.54 -0.51 6.11
N HIS A 370 -4.85 -0.70 7.40
CA HIS A 370 -4.78 -2.00 8.08
C HIS A 370 -5.71 -3.02 7.44
N TRP A 371 -6.94 -2.62 7.09
CA TRP A 371 -7.88 -3.51 6.40
C TRP A 371 -7.33 -4.02 5.07
N LEU A 372 -6.75 -3.14 4.23
CA LEU A 372 -6.16 -3.55 2.96
C LEU A 372 -4.94 -4.46 3.19
N HIS A 373 -4.14 -4.17 4.22
CA HIS A 373 -2.99 -4.99 4.62
C HIS A 373 -3.38 -6.38 5.12
N LEU A 374 -4.48 -6.52 5.88
CA LEU A 374 -4.95 -7.81 6.38
C LEU A 374 -5.60 -8.67 5.28
N ASN A 375 -6.32 -8.05 4.33
CA ASN A 375 -7.08 -8.78 3.29
C ASN A 375 -6.29 -9.02 1.98
N GLN A 376 -5.07 -8.48 1.85
CA GLN A 376 -4.26 -8.62 0.62
C GLN A 376 -4.01 -10.07 0.18
N ALA A 377 -3.95 -11.02 1.12
CA ALA A 377 -3.76 -12.43 0.81
C ALA A 377 -4.99 -13.01 0.10
N THR A 378 -6.18 -12.73 0.64
CA THR A 378 -7.48 -13.12 0.08
C THR A 378 -7.69 -12.58 -1.34
N PHE A 379 -7.28 -11.34 -1.61
CA PHE A 379 -7.38 -10.77 -2.95
C PHE A 379 -6.48 -11.49 -3.97
N ARG A 380 -5.24 -11.88 -3.59
CA ARG A 380 -4.34 -12.66 -4.45
C ARG A 380 -4.81 -14.11 -4.62
N GLU A 381 -5.40 -14.69 -3.58
CA GLU A 381 -6.03 -16.02 -3.61
C GLU A 381 -7.20 -16.08 -4.60
N TRP A 382 -8.10 -15.08 -4.58
CA TRP A 382 -9.20 -14.99 -5.55
C TRP A 382 -8.71 -14.95 -7.01
N TRP A 383 -7.62 -14.22 -7.30
CA TRP A 383 -7.06 -14.20 -8.67
C TRP A 383 -6.50 -15.57 -9.08
N HIS A 384 -5.85 -16.28 -8.15
CA HIS A 384 -5.40 -17.64 -8.38
C HIS A 384 -6.57 -18.59 -8.64
N GLU A 385 -7.61 -18.56 -7.79
CA GLU A 385 -8.83 -19.36 -7.98
C GLU A 385 -9.47 -19.12 -9.34
N ASP A 386 -9.66 -17.86 -9.72
CA ASP A 386 -10.39 -17.51 -10.94
C ASP A 386 -9.56 -17.84 -12.19
N THR A 387 -8.24 -17.64 -12.14
CA THR A 387 -7.32 -18.09 -13.19
C THR A 387 -7.29 -19.62 -13.32
N MET A 388 -7.36 -20.36 -12.21
CA MET A 388 -7.46 -21.83 -12.25
C MET A 388 -8.80 -22.29 -12.81
N LYS A 389 -9.93 -21.72 -12.37
CA LYS A 389 -11.27 -22.04 -12.88
C LYS A 389 -11.37 -21.81 -14.39
N ALA A 390 -10.82 -20.71 -14.91
CA ALA A 390 -10.75 -20.43 -16.34
C ALA A 390 -9.97 -21.51 -17.10
N LYS A 391 -8.76 -21.86 -16.64
CA LYS A 391 -7.95 -22.92 -17.26
C LYS A 391 -8.63 -24.29 -17.23
N TYR A 392 -9.29 -24.65 -16.13
CA TYR A 392 -10.05 -25.90 -16.07
C TYR A 392 -11.26 -25.91 -17.01
N ALA A 393 -11.94 -24.77 -17.19
CA ALA A 393 -13.04 -24.65 -18.16
C ALA A 393 -12.54 -24.81 -19.61
N GLU A 394 -11.37 -24.25 -19.95
CA GLU A 394 -10.72 -24.43 -21.26
C GLU A 394 -10.24 -25.89 -21.50
N MET A 395 -9.86 -26.60 -20.44
CA MET A 395 -9.41 -28.00 -20.52
C MET A 395 -10.54 -29.03 -20.59
N MET A 396 -11.78 -28.66 -20.28
CA MET A 396 -12.90 -29.61 -20.39
C MET A 396 -13.25 -29.88 -21.86
N PRO A 397 -13.25 -31.15 -22.32
CA PRO A 397 -13.52 -31.47 -23.71
C PRO A 397 -14.96 -31.08 -24.06
N SER A 398 -15.11 -30.22 -25.08
CA SER A 398 -16.41 -29.84 -25.63
C SER A 398 -17.05 -31.06 -26.31
N THR A 399 -17.82 -31.85 -25.57
CA THR A 399 -18.63 -32.93 -26.14
C THR A 399 -19.67 -32.32 -27.09
N PRO A 400 -19.69 -32.68 -28.39
CA PRO A 400 -20.66 -32.13 -29.31
C PRO A 400 -22.05 -32.70 -28.97
N THR A 401 -22.84 -31.91 -28.26
CA THR A 401 -24.26 -32.19 -28.02
C THR A 401 -24.98 -32.25 -29.36
N LYS A 402 -25.29 -33.47 -29.80
CA LYS A 402 -26.13 -33.70 -30.99
C LYS A 402 -27.44 -32.95 -30.81
N SER A 403 -27.68 -31.94 -31.64
CA SER A 403 -28.94 -31.20 -31.69
C SER A 403 -30.12 -32.17 -31.85
N PRO A 404 -31.20 -32.08 -31.06
CA PRO A 404 -32.38 -32.92 -31.21
C PRO A 404 -33.17 -32.47 -32.44
N ARG A 405 -32.76 -32.95 -33.62
CA ARG A 405 -33.51 -32.75 -34.86
C ARG A 405 -34.80 -33.58 -34.76
N LYS A 406 -35.92 -32.92 -34.45
CA LYS A 406 -37.26 -33.55 -34.44
C LYS A 406 -37.57 -34.11 -35.83
N GLN A 407 -37.34 -35.41 -36.02
CA GLN A 407 -37.73 -36.11 -37.23
C GLN A 407 -39.16 -36.62 -37.05
N ARG A 408 -40.14 -35.92 -37.65
CA ARG A 408 -41.51 -36.45 -37.78
C ARG A 408 -41.47 -37.57 -38.82
N LEU A 409 -41.67 -38.82 -38.40
CA LEU A 409 -42.13 -39.87 -39.31
C LEU A 409 -43.64 -40.05 -39.11
N ALA A 410 -44.37 -40.04 -40.22
CA ALA A 410 -45.79 -40.38 -40.25
C ALA A 410 -45.97 -41.89 -40.38
N SER A 411 -47.08 -42.38 -39.83
CA SER A 411 -47.57 -43.76 -39.97
C SER A 411 -47.68 -44.23 -41.42
N ASN A 412 -47.35 -45.50 -41.68
CA ASN A 412 -48.25 -46.48 -42.32
C ASN A 412 -47.57 -47.87 -42.44
N GLY A 413 -48.26 -48.95 -42.07
CA GLY A 413 -47.76 -50.33 -42.28
C GLY A 413 -48.45 -51.39 -41.42
N GLN A 414 -49.25 -52.25 -42.03
CA GLN A 414 -50.19 -53.20 -41.44
C GLN A 414 -49.60 -54.30 -40.53
N THR A 415 -50.49 -54.84 -39.67
CA THR A 415 -50.36 -56.05 -38.85
C THR A 415 -50.27 -57.36 -39.65
N PHE A 416 -49.50 -58.35 -39.16
CA PHE A 416 -49.86 -59.77 -39.26
C PHE A 416 -49.15 -60.62 -38.18
N THR A 417 -49.91 -61.45 -37.46
CA THR A 417 -49.43 -62.58 -36.63
C THR A 417 -49.85 -63.89 -37.31
N PRO A 418 -49.06 -64.98 -37.24
CA PRO A 418 -49.41 -66.12 -36.36
C PRO A 418 -48.15 -66.97 -35.94
N PRO A 419 -48.22 -68.26 -35.53
CA PRO A 419 -48.56 -68.66 -34.15
C PRO A 419 -47.58 -69.69 -33.49
N ASN A 420 -47.71 -69.91 -32.17
CA ASN A 420 -47.20 -71.05 -31.35
C ASN A 420 -45.68 -71.37 -31.34
N GLY A 421 -45.07 -71.61 -30.16
CA GLY A 421 -43.71 -72.19 -30.18
C GLY A 421 -42.86 -72.42 -28.93
N SER A 422 -43.18 -71.86 -27.75
CA SER A 422 -42.59 -72.19 -26.42
C SER A 422 -41.17 -71.70 -26.02
N GLN A 423 -41.05 -71.49 -24.69
CA GLN A 423 -39.86 -71.50 -23.81
C GLN A 423 -38.94 -70.26 -23.66
N LYS A 424 -39.09 -69.60 -22.49
CA LYS A 424 -38.06 -68.93 -21.63
C LYS A 424 -37.33 -67.70 -22.22
N ARG A 425 -37.16 -66.57 -21.51
CA ARG A 425 -37.38 -66.21 -20.09
C ARG A 425 -37.88 -64.75 -20.01
N VAL A 426 -38.63 -64.40 -18.96
CA VAL A 426 -39.38 -63.12 -18.86
C VAL A 426 -38.75 -62.17 -17.83
N ALA A 427 -38.75 -60.86 -18.17
CA ALA A 427 -38.77 -59.61 -17.38
C ALA A 427 -38.06 -59.53 -16.01
N LEU A 428 -37.34 -58.47 -15.63
CA LEU A 428 -37.62 -57.02 -15.70
C LEU A 428 -38.85 -56.60 -14.87
N GLY A 429 -38.72 -55.59 -14.02
CA GLY A 429 -39.79 -55.13 -13.15
C GLY A 429 -39.34 -54.02 -12.19
N GLU A 430 -39.23 -52.80 -12.71
CA GLU A 430 -39.48 -51.60 -11.91
C GLU A 430 -40.95 -51.61 -11.44
N ILE A 431 -41.25 -50.99 -10.31
CA ILE A 431 -42.54 -50.36 -10.00
C ILE A 431 -42.32 -49.38 -8.83
N GLU A 432 -42.74 -48.13 -9.02
CA GLU A 432 -42.96 -47.16 -7.95
C GLU A 432 -44.35 -47.40 -7.32
N SER A 433 -44.51 -47.11 -6.02
CA SER A 433 -45.58 -46.26 -5.46
C SER A 433 -46.08 -46.63 -4.04
N ASN A 434 -46.39 -45.55 -3.30
CA ASN A 434 -47.36 -45.41 -2.20
C ASN A 434 -47.06 -45.83 -0.74
N GLU A 435 -46.73 -44.78 0.03
CA GLU A 435 -47.49 -44.24 1.18
C GLU A 435 -47.72 -45.04 2.50
N ARG A 436 -47.29 -44.35 3.59
CA ARG A 436 -47.81 -44.32 4.98
C ARG A 436 -47.56 -45.51 5.93
N GLY A 437 -46.92 -45.19 7.08
CA GLY A 437 -47.17 -45.91 8.33
C GLY A 437 -46.01 -46.07 9.33
N ASN A 438 -45.69 -45.00 10.08
CA ASN A 438 -45.08 -44.99 11.42
C ASN A 438 -43.86 -45.88 11.82
N ALA A 439 -42.85 -45.15 12.32
CA ALA A 439 -42.13 -45.36 13.60
C ALA A 439 -40.86 -46.25 13.70
N ALA A 440 -39.80 -45.55 14.16
CA ALA A 440 -38.80 -45.95 15.15
C ALA A 440 -37.55 -46.81 14.77
N HIS A 441 -36.39 -46.16 14.96
CA HIS A 441 -35.08 -46.70 15.38
C HIS A 441 -34.47 -47.93 14.67
N SER A 442 -33.35 -47.72 13.95
CA SER A 442 -31.99 -48.02 14.50
C SER A 442 -30.83 -47.84 13.49
N HIS A 443 -29.64 -47.56 14.05
CA HIS A 443 -28.27 -47.84 13.56
C HIS A 443 -27.82 -47.64 12.09
N ILE A 444 -26.94 -46.64 11.94
CA ILE A 444 -25.57 -46.70 11.35
C ILE A 444 -25.30 -47.82 10.32
N GLY A 445 -24.99 -47.42 9.08
CA GLY A 445 -24.33 -48.25 8.07
C GLY A 445 -23.72 -47.41 6.96
N VAL A 446 -22.49 -46.92 7.15
CA VAL A 446 -21.72 -46.24 6.09
C VAL A 446 -21.07 -47.31 5.22
N GLN A 447 -21.51 -47.45 3.96
CA GLN A 447 -20.79 -48.22 2.94
C GLN A 447 -19.84 -47.31 2.17
N GLU A 448 -18.61 -47.18 2.68
CA GLU A 448 -17.46 -46.77 1.89
C GLU A 448 -16.87 -47.99 1.19
N ASP A 449 -17.21 -48.18 -0.08
CA ASP A 449 -16.47 -49.05 -1.00
C ASP A 449 -16.40 -48.34 -2.35
N ASN A 450 -15.18 -47.92 -2.75
CA ASN A 450 -14.68 -47.51 -4.09
C ASN A 450 -13.65 -46.36 -4.02
N LEU A 451 -12.47 -46.59 -3.40
CA LEU A 451 -11.27 -45.79 -3.63
C LEU A 451 -10.03 -46.70 -3.78
N PRO A 452 -9.17 -46.49 -4.80
CA PRO A 452 -7.98 -47.33 -5.04
C PRO A 452 -6.82 -47.04 -4.07
N ALA A 453 -5.93 -48.02 -3.94
CA ALA A 453 -4.95 -48.13 -2.84
C ALA A 453 -3.80 -47.09 -2.86
N PRO A 454 -3.36 -46.59 -1.68
CA PRO A 454 -2.12 -45.81 -1.53
C PRO A 454 -0.88 -46.68 -1.24
N THR A 455 0.25 -46.28 -1.81
CA THR A 455 1.56 -46.96 -1.81
C THR A 455 2.29 -46.87 -0.45
N PRO A 456 3.20 -47.82 -0.07
CA PRO A 456 3.62 -47.99 1.34
C PRO A 456 4.71 -47.03 1.85
N GLY A 457 4.59 -46.62 3.13
CA GLY A 457 5.62 -45.88 3.88
C GLY A 457 5.26 -45.63 5.36
N GLN A 458 5.66 -46.53 6.25
CA GLN A 458 5.46 -46.48 7.72
C GLN A 458 6.42 -45.50 8.45
N PRO A 459 6.31 -45.25 9.79
CA PRO A 459 5.22 -45.53 10.75
C PRO A 459 4.79 -44.32 11.64
N ARG A 460 3.62 -44.43 12.31
CA ARG A 460 3.32 -43.70 13.56
C ARG A 460 3.00 -44.68 14.70
N LYS A 461 3.39 -44.31 15.94
CA LYS A 461 3.26 -45.15 17.15
C LYS A 461 1.82 -45.22 17.68
N THR A 462 1.49 -46.37 18.29
CA THR A 462 0.17 -46.73 18.84
C THR A 462 0.18 -46.89 20.37
N SER A 463 -0.95 -46.57 21.02
CA SER A 463 -1.54 -47.30 22.18
C SER A 463 -2.90 -46.63 22.53
N LYS A 464 -4.08 -47.28 22.55
CA LYS A 464 -4.56 -48.40 23.41
C LYS A 464 -4.52 -48.07 24.92
N LEU A 465 -5.53 -48.37 25.75
CA LEU A 465 -6.95 -48.76 25.61
C LEU A 465 -7.63 -48.72 27.02
N TYR A 466 -8.95 -48.99 27.11
CA TYR A 466 -9.79 -49.21 28.33
C TYR A 466 -10.14 -47.96 29.20
N GLY A 467 -11.35 -47.87 29.79
CA GLY A 467 -12.49 -48.82 29.77
C GLY A 467 -13.78 -48.30 30.46
N ASN A 468 -14.81 -49.16 30.45
CA ASN A 468 -16.19 -49.05 30.99
C ASN A 468 -16.35 -48.27 32.33
N GLY A 469 -17.50 -47.70 32.70
CA GLY A 469 -18.86 -47.68 32.13
C GLY A 469 -19.91 -47.43 33.24
N SER A 470 -21.23 -47.54 32.94
CA SER A 470 -22.39 -47.50 33.88
C SER A 470 -22.89 -46.11 34.34
N THR A 471 -24.17 -45.78 34.59
CA THR A 471 -25.53 -46.29 34.20
C THR A 471 -26.60 -45.29 34.75
N ARG A 472 -27.80 -45.18 34.12
CA ARG A 472 -29.06 -44.54 34.63
C ARG A 472 -29.01 -42.99 34.80
N GLN A 473 -30.12 -42.23 34.75
CA GLN A 473 -31.55 -42.52 34.50
C GLN A 473 -32.26 -41.25 33.94
N SER A 474 -33.24 -41.40 33.05
CA SER A 474 -34.22 -40.36 32.71
C SER A 474 -35.54 -40.59 33.47
N PRO A 475 -36.28 -39.54 33.86
CA PRO A 475 -37.42 -39.06 33.05
C PRO A 475 -37.45 -37.51 33.00
N GLN A 476 -38.38 -36.79 32.35
CA GLN A 476 -39.70 -37.08 31.79
C GLN A 476 -40.02 -36.04 30.68
N ARG A 477 -40.85 -36.36 29.67
CA ARG A 477 -41.39 -35.38 28.72
C ARG A 477 -42.77 -34.88 29.17
N ILE A 478 -43.08 -33.61 28.91
CA ILE A 478 -44.44 -33.06 28.78
C ILE A 478 -44.49 -32.22 27.49
N ASP A 479 -45.69 -32.08 26.94
CA ASP A 479 -45.98 -31.87 25.52
C ASP A 479 -45.92 -30.42 24.98
N GLU A 480 -46.09 -30.33 23.67
CA GLU A 480 -45.98 -29.13 22.83
C GLU A 480 -47.25 -28.24 22.83
N ASN A 481 -47.05 -26.93 22.53
CA ASN A 481 -47.98 -25.87 22.09
C ASN A 481 -48.17 -24.68 23.04
N GLU A 482 -47.35 -23.62 22.85
CA GLU A 482 -47.68 -22.19 23.08
C GLU A 482 -46.75 -21.34 22.17
N PRO A 483 -47.17 -20.15 21.68
CA PRO A 483 -46.37 -19.34 20.76
C PRO A 483 -45.31 -18.51 21.51
N PHE A 484 -44.09 -18.46 20.97
CA PHE A 484 -42.96 -17.78 21.61
C PHE A 484 -43.08 -16.23 21.52
N THR A 485 -43.72 -15.62 22.51
CA THR A 485 -43.65 -14.17 22.75
C THR A 485 -42.29 -13.79 23.31
N LYS A 486 -41.54 -12.97 22.56
CA LYS A 486 -40.21 -12.51 22.96
C LYS A 486 -40.32 -11.29 23.87
N THR A 487 -40.42 -11.52 25.18
CA THR A 487 -40.42 -10.45 26.19
C THR A 487 -39.04 -9.78 26.27
N GLU A 488 -38.87 -8.63 25.61
CA GLU A 488 -37.72 -7.76 25.85
C GLU A 488 -37.90 -7.01 27.17
N VAL A 489 -37.24 -7.48 28.23
CA VAL A 489 -37.10 -6.71 29.47
C VAL A 489 -36.11 -5.57 29.24
N ARG A 490 -36.63 -4.46 28.72
CA ARG A 490 -35.90 -3.19 28.59
C ARG A 490 -35.85 -2.51 29.95
N ALA A 491 -34.75 -2.74 30.67
CA ALA A 491 -34.44 -1.98 31.88
C ALA A 491 -33.91 -0.60 31.49
N ASP A 492 -34.80 0.40 31.40
CA ASP A 492 -34.41 1.78 31.13
C ASP A 492 -33.56 2.34 32.29
N ILE A 493 -32.50 3.06 31.94
CA ILE A 493 -31.61 3.74 32.90
C ILE A 493 -32.08 5.20 32.98
N SER A 494 -32.60 5.61 34.13
CA SER A 494 -32.87 7.03 34.39
C SER A 494 -31.55 7.81 34.49
N ARG A 495 -31.58 9.01 33.92
CA ARG A 495 -30.50 10.00 34.00
C ARG A 495 -30.51 10.65 35.38
N PHE A 496 -29.35 10.91 35.96
CA PHE A 496 -29.29 11.69 37.20
C PHE A 496 -29.28 13.19 36.90
N GLU A 497 -29.88 13.98 37.80
CA GLU A 497 -29.93 15.43 37.66
C GLU A 497 -28.54 16.03 37.87
N GLY A 498 -28.01 16.71 36.85
CA GLY A 498 -26.61 17.19 36.81
C GLY A 498 -25.61 16.26 36.10
N GLU A 499 -26.01 15.08 35.62
CA GLU A 499 -25.13 14.15 34.90
C GLU A 499 -24.83 14.63 33.47
N SER A 500 -23.54 14.75 33.12
CA SER A 500 -23.10 15.24 31.80
C SER A 500 -23.31 14.21 30.67
N ASP A 501 -23.38 14.68 29.42
CA ASP A 501 -23.52 13.83 28.23
C ASP A 501 -22.37 12.81 28.08
N GLU A 502 -21.14 13.17 28.46
CA GLU A 502 -19.97 12.29 28.38
C GLU A 502 -19.98 11.22 29.48
N GLU A 503 -20.32 11.61 30.71
CA GLU A 503 -20.37 10.71 31.87
C GLU A 503 -21.49 9.66 31.73
N TYR A 504 -22.65 10.06 31.21
CA TYR A 504 -23.75 9.14 30.89
C TYR A 504 -23.35 8.11 29.82
N HIS A 505 -22.63 8.52 28.77
CA HIS A 505 -22.09 7.60 27.77
C HIS A 505 -21.03 6.65 28.35
N LEU A 506 -20.13 7.17 29.21
CA LEU A 506 -19.09 6.36 29.86
C LEU A 506 -19.71 5.26 30.74
N ARG A 507 -20.79 5.55 31.48
CA ARG A 507 -21.57 4.56 32.24
C ARG A 507 -22.20 3.48 31.36
N GLN A 508 -22.72 3.83 30.19
CA GLN A 508 -23.26 2.84 29.25
C GLN A 508 -22.18 1.90 28.69
N VAL A 509 -21.01 2.44 28.36
CA VAL A 509 -19.88 1.65 27.84
C VAL A 509 -19.30 0.72 28.92
N ALA A 510 -19.11 1.21 30.14
CA ALA A 510 -18.54 0.44 31.26
C ALA A 510 -19.40 -0.75 31.71
N ARG A 511 -20.72 -0.75 31.45
CA ARG A 511 -21.57 -1.93 31.68
C ARG A 511 -21.49 -2.97 30.56
N ARG A 512 -21.21 -2.58 29.31
CA ARG A 512 -21.05 -3.53 28.19
C ARG A 512 -19.79 -4.38 28.28
N THR A 513 -18.79 -3.96 29.04
CA THR A 513 -17.54 -4.71 29.24
C THR A 513 -17.58 -5.70 30.42
N ASN A 514 -18.56 -5.59 31.33
CA ASN A 514 -18.60 -6.37 32.57
C ASN A 514 -19.43 -7.67 32.52
N SER A 515 -19.99 -8.06 31.36
CA SER A 515 -20.71 -9.33 31.19
C SER A 515 -19.77 -10.51 30.82
N ARG A 516 -18.73 -10.75 31.63
CA ARG A 516 -17.90 -11.97 31.58
C ARG A 516 -17.48 -12.39 33.00
N SER A 517 -18.31 -13.22 33.63
CA SER A 517 -18.05 -13.78 34.96
C SER A 517 -16.91 -14.82 34.93
N PRO A 518 -16.08 -14.93 35.99
CA PRO A 518 -14.91 -15.81 36.01
C PRO A 518 -15.22 -17.24 36.49
N THR A 519 -14.72 -18.26 35.78
CA THR A 519 -14.77 -19.67 36.21
C THR A 519 -13.54 -20.10 37.00
N ARG A 520 -13.74 -20.14 38.32
CA ARG A 520 -13.00 -20.81 39.41
C ARG A 520 -12.15 -22.03 39.01
N SER A 521 -10.87 -22.01 39.39
CA SER A 521 -9.89 -23.10 39.28
C SER A 521 -9.84 -24.03 40.52
N PRO A 522 -9.33 -25.27 40.39
CA PRO A 522 -8.94 -26.13 41.52
C PRO A 522 -7.42 -26.38 41.63
N VAL A 523 -7.00 -26.68 42.86
CA VAL A 523 -5.60 -26.84 43.34
C VAL A 523 -5.30 -28.32 43.59
N ALA A 524 -4.09 -28.88 43.43
CA ALA A 524 -2.88 -28.59 42.63
C ALA A 524 -1.87 -29.77 42.89
N LYS A 525 -0.75 -29.87 42.15
CA LYS A 525 0.53 -30.46 42.66
C LYS A 525 1.71 -30.39 41.67
N ASP A 526 2.90 -30.13 42.21
CA ASP A 526 4.19 -30.06 41.50
C ASP A 526 4.66 -31.38 40.86
N LYS A 527 5.40 -31.24 39.76
CA LYS A 527 6.70 -31.93 39.59
C LYS A 527 7.61 -31.21 38.58
N GLN A 528 8.87 -31.03 38.99
CA GLN A 528 9.90 -30.29 38.26
C GLN A 528 10.24 -30.85 36.87
N ARG A 529 10.61 -29.97 35.93
CA ARG A 529 11.88 -30.05 35.19
C ARG A 529 12.25 -28.71 34.53
N ARG A 530 13.50 -28.28 34.71
CA ARG A 530 14.07 -27.06 34.10
C ARG A 530 14.41 -27.28 32.63
N ALA A 531 14.23 -26.25 31.81
CA ALA A 531 15.03 -26.00 30.61
C ALA A 531 15.41 -24.50 30.61
N PHE A 532 16.69 -24.19 30.42
CA PHE A 532 17.18 -22.82 30.39
C PHE A 532 17.05 -22.24 28.98
N SER A 533 16.62 -20.98 28.89
CA SER A 533 16.90 -20.13 27.73
C SER A 533 17.16 -18.71 28.21
N THR A 534 18.33 -18.18 27.88
CA THR A 534 18.81 -16.88 28.38
C THR A 534 18.42 -15.78 27.40
N THR A 535 17.58 -14.84 27.82
CA THR A 535 17.37 -13.57 27.11
C THR A 535 17.71 -12.42 28.06
N SER A 536 18.74 -11.66 27.72
CA SER A 536 19.17 -10.50 28.51
C SER A 536 18.26 -9.31 28.25
N VAL A 537 17.53 -8.85 29.27
CA VAL A 537 16.74 -7.61 29.23
C VAL A 537 17.52 -6.52 29.96
N VAL A 538 17.84 -5.43 29.25
CA VAL A 538 18.38 -4.22 29.87
C VAL A 538 17.19 -3.34 30.26
N GLN A 539 17.01 -3.10 31.56
CA GLN A 539 16.07 -2.11 32.06
C GLN A 539 16.76 -0.74 32.15
N THR A 540 16.21 0.27 31.50
CA THR A 540 16.56 1.68 31.72
C THR A 540 15.43 2.34 32.49
N VAL A 541 15.71 2.76 33.73
CA VAL A 541 14.77 3.54 34.54
C VAL A 541 14.96 5.01 34.22
N THR A 542 13.91 5.67 33.74
CA THR A 542 13.89 7.12 33.50
C THR A 542 12.94 7.76 34.52
N HIS A 543 13.47 8.61 35.39
CA HIS A 543 12.65 9.45 36.26
C HIS A 543 12.18 10.69 35.48
N THR A 544 10.87 10.90 35.41
CA THR A 544 10.25 12.12 34.89
C THR A 544 9.65 12.94 36.05
N SER A 545 10.20 14.13 36.29
CA SER A 545 9.62 15.11 37.22
C SER A 545 8.62 16.00 36.47
N PHE A 546 7.35 15.97 36.88
CA PHE A 546 6.33 16.88 36.36
C PHE A 546 6.49 18.26 36.99
N GLY A 547 6.74 19.27 36.16
CA GLY A 547 6.58 20.68 36.53
C GLY A 547 5.26 21.19 35.95
N PHE A 548 4.37 21.69 36.81
CA PHE A 548 3.17 22.39 36.37
C PHE A 548 3.56 23.79 35.88
N GLY A 549 3.16 24.12 34.66
CA GLY A 549 3.20 25.48 34.11
C GLY A 549 1.83 25.78 33.51
N GLU A 550 1.20 26.86 33.97
CA GLU A 550 -0.08 27.33 33.45
C GLU A 550 0.13 27.87 32.03
N GLU A 551 -0.72 27.44 31.09
CA GLU A 551 -0.73 27.92 29.71
C GLU A 551 -1.96 28.82 29.53
N SER A 552 -1.75 30.05 29.08
CA SER A 552 -2.82 31.03 28.84
C SER A 552 -2.89 31.42 27.36
N ASP A 553 -4.06 31.20 26.77
CA ASP A 553 -4.37 31.61 25.40
C ASP A 553 -4.38 33.15 25.26
N ALA A 554 -3.77 33.65 24.18
CA ALA A 554 -4.05 34.97 23.63
C ALA A 554 -3.77 35.01 22.12
N GLU A 555 -4.78 35.37 21.33
CA GLU A 555 -4.74 35.41 19.87
C GLU A 555 -4.04 36.65 19.28
N ASN A 556 -3.89 36.63 17.95
CA ASN A 556 -3.29 37.66 17.09
C ASN A 556 -3.87 39.07 17.25
N THR A 557 -3.00 40.09 17.25
CA THR A 557 -3.31 41.42 16.68
C THR A 557 -2.11 42.03 15.97
N ALA A 558 -2.36 42.74 14.86
CA ALA A 558 -1.35 43.30 13.95
C ALA A 558 -0.68 44.61 14.48
N PRO A 559 0.46 45.06 13.91
CA PRO A 559 1.36 46.00 14.58
C PRO A 559 1.12 47.49 14.27
N ALA A 560 1.44 48.36 15.23
CA ALA A 560 1.59 49.80 15.01
C ALA A 560 2.73 50.42 15.85
N VAL A 561 3.70 51.02 15.14
CA VAL A 561 4.55 52.18 15.47
C VAL A 561 4.89 52.51 16.95
N GLY A 562 6.20 52.44 17.26
CA GLY A 562 6.89 53.50 18.01
C GLY A 562 7.23 53.26 19.48
N GLY A 563 8.50 52.99 19.79
CA GLY A 563 9.01 53.04 21.17
C GLY A 563 10.39 52.42 21.39
N ARG A 564 11.44 53.25 21.46
CA ARG A 564 12.70 52.92 22.16
C ARG A 564 12.45 53.08 23.67
N PRO A 565 13.03 52.26 24.58
CA PRO A 565 14.36 52.64 25.08
C PRO A 565 15.31 51.53 25.64
N LYS A 566 16.60 51.89 25.66
CA LYS A 566 17.66 51.59 26.66
C LYS A 566 18.21 50.15 26.85
N THR A 567 19.45 50.02 26.39
CA THR A 567 20.52 49.14 26.91
C THR A 567 20.94 49.46 28.36
N PRO A 568 21.50 48.47 29.07
CA PRO A 568 22.65 48.68 29.98
C PRO A 568 23.98 48.21 29.35
N LYS A 569 25.09 48.70 29.88
CA LYS A 569 26.45 48.60 29.31
C LYS A 569 27.41 47.88 30.26
N GLU A 570 28.38 47.14 29.70
CA GLU A 570 29.73 46.86 30.22
C GLU A 570 29.97 46.52 31.70
N LYS A 571 30.65 45.39 31.96
CA LYS A 571 32.09 45.44 32.31
C LYS A 571 32.81 44.09 32.23
N SER A 572 34.07 44.14 31.82
CA SER A 572 35.01 43.00 31.77
C SER A 572 35.59 42.67 33.15
N GLY A 573 35.98 41.40 33.35
CA GLY A 573 36.82 40.95 34.45
C GLY A 573 37.73 39.80 34.00
N ASN A 574 39.04 40.04 33.99
CA ASN A 574 40.07 39.07 33.57
C ASN A 574 40.73 38.48 34.84
N GLY A 575 40.97 37.16 34.90
CA GLY A 575 41.54 36.56 36.13
C GLY A 575 41.85 35.06 36.01
N SER A 576 43.14 34.74 35.88
CA SER A 576 43.69 33.38 35.81
C SER A 576 44.30 32.92 37.13
N ILE A 577 43.95 31.73 37.64
CA ILE A 577 44.78 30.96 38.60
C ILE A 577 44.76 29.46 38.20
N SER A 578 45.83 28.73 38.54
CA SER A 578 46.19 27.40 38.01
C SER A 578 46.51 26.38 39.13
N MET A 579 46.69 25.12 38.71
CA MET A 579 47.27 23.96 39.42
C MET A 579 46.42 23.17 40.44
N GLY A 580 46.43 21.83 40.26
CA GLY A 580 45.87 20.82 41.17
C GLY A 580 45.91 19.41 40.58
N LYS A 581 47.10 18.80 40.43
CA LYS A 581 47.27 17.45 39.86
C LYS A 581 47.07 16.36 40.92
N ILE A 582 46.35 15.28 40.58
CA ILE A 582 46.69 13.90 41.02
C ILE A 582 46.57 12.95 39.82
N ARG A 583 47.58 12.10 39.62
CA ARG A 583 47.58 10.94 38.70
C ARG A 583 47.43 9.67 39.52
N THR A 584 46.76 8.66 38.97
CA THR A 584 47.20 7.27 39.08
C THR A 584 46.72 6.44 37.89
N SER A 585 47.63 5.63 37.34
CA SER A 585 47.36 4.54 36.42
C SER A 585 48.36 3.42 36.75
N PRO A 586 48.01 2.14 36.56
CA PRO A 586 49.00 1.09 36.45
C PRO A 586 49.02 0.45 35.05
N THR A 587 50.22 0.12 34.58
CA THR A 587 50.50 -0.45 33.26
C THR A 587 51.10 -1.87 33.34
N ARG A 588 50.61 -2.77 32.47
CA ARG A 588 51.31 -3.89 31.79
C ARG A 588 52.37 -4.77 32.51
N ARG A 589 52.18 -6.08 32.39
CA ARG A 589 53.20 -7.11 31.99
C ARG A 589 52.45 -8.24 31.26
N SER A 590 52.75 -8.59 30.00
CA SER A 590 53.89 -9.35 29.40
C SER A 590 53.60 -10.86 29.32
N THR A 591 53.44 -11.40 28.10
CA THR A 591 54.41 -12.23 27.34
C THR A 591 54.25 -13.75 27.56
N ASP A 592 53.68 -14.45 26.57
CA ASP A 592 54.44 -15.48 25.81
C ASP A 592 53.62 -16.04 24.63
N SER A 593 54.24 -16.14 23.46
CA SER A 593 53.71 -16.88 22.30
C SER A 593 54.83 -17.71 21.66
N LYS A 594 54.74 -19.03 21.80
CA LYS A 594 55.69 -19.98 21.20
C LYS A 594 55.31 -20.32 19.76
N THR A 595 56.24 -20.08 18.83
CA THR A 595 56.27 -20.68 17.49
C THR A 595 56.76 -22.13 17.53
N PRO A 596 56.61 -22.88 16.42
CA PRO A 596 57.83 -23.34 15.74
C PRO A 596 57.88 -23.06 14.23
N ALA A 597 59.10 -23.13 13.67
CA ALA A 597 59.41 -23.07 12.24
C ALA A 597 58.95 -24.34 11.49
N GLY A 598 58.93 -24.44 10.15
CA GLY A 598 59.29 -23.52 9.06
C GLY A 598 59.36 -24.30 7.73
N VAL A 599 59.75 -23.66 6.61
CA VAL A 599 60.64 -24.15 5.51
C VAL A 599 60.53 -23.24 4.26
N ARG A 600 61.68 -22.97 3.61
CA ARG A 600 61.82 -22.18 2.36
C ARG A 600 61.90 -23.08 1.12
N LYS A 601 61.36 -22.61 -0.03
CA LYS A 601 61.94 -22.63 -1.40
C LYS A 601 61.31 -21.45 -2.19
N THR A 602 61.96 -20.38 -2.67
CA THR A 602 63.08 -20.14 -3.62
C THR A 602 62.75 -20.25 -5.12
N SER A 603 62.89 -19.09 -5.80
CA SER A 603 63.26 -18.87 -7.22
C SER A 603 62.20 -19.03 -8.33
N GLY A 604 62.24 -18.09 -9.30
CA GLY A 604 61.43 -18.13 -10.54
C GLY A 604 61.19 -16.75 -11.19
N ARG A 605 62.23 -16.11 -11.74
CA ARG A 605 62.13 -14.81 -12.46
C ARG A 605 62.41 -14.98 -13.97
N VAL A 606 61.37 -14.83 -14.79
CA VAL A 606 61.41 -14.54 -16.24
C VAL A 606 60.12 -13.76 -16.54
N GLY A 607 60.02 -12.76 -17.40
CA GLY A 607 60.98 -12.08 -18.27
C GLY A 607 60.16 -11.30 -19.31
N SER A 608 60.35 -9.98 -19.43
CA SER A 608 59.53 -9.13 -20.31
C SER A 608 59.92 -9.30 -21.78
N ILE A 609 58.92 -9.46 -22.66
CA ILE A 609 59.01 -9.07 -24.07
C ILE A 609 57.69 -8.40 -24.43
N GLY A 610 57.74 -7.12 -24.82
CA GLY A 610 56.62 -6.45 -25.47
C GLY A 610 56.84 -6.41 -26.98
N ASN A 611 55.75 -6.24 -27.74
CA ASN A 611 55.83 -5.72 -29.10
C ASN A 611 54.57 -4.89 -29.37
N GLY A 612 54.75 -3.72 -29.98
CA GLY A 612 53.68 -2.88 -30.49
C GLY A 612 53.75 -2.78 -32.02
N LEU A 613 52.86 -1.96 -32.59
CA LEU A 613 52.64 -1.75 -34.04
C LEU A 613 51.92 -2.95 -34.71
N ALA A 614 51.07 -2.76 -35.73
CA ALA A 614 50.77 -1.55 -36.51
C ALA A 614 49.25 -1.41 -36.83
N ARG A 615 48.89 -0.23 -37.34
CA ARG A 615 47.54 0.17 -37.77
C ARG A 615 47.51 0.25 -39.31
N THR A 616 46.67 -0.53 -39.99
CA THR A 616 46.34 -0.32 -41.41
C THR A 616 44.88 -0.60 -41.72
N LYS A 617 44.36 0.20 -42.66
CA LYS A 617 42.98 0.31 -43.13
C LYS A 617 42.43 -0.98 -43.76
N SER A 618 41.13 -1.20 -43.56
CA SER A 618 40.12 -1.14 -44.63
C SER A 618 38.78 -0.77 -44.01
#